data_AF-A0A2V7CJZ0-F1
#
_entry.id   AF-A0A2V7CJZ0-F1
#
_cell.length_a   1.000
_cell.length_b   1.000
_cell.length_c   1.000
_cell.angle_alpha   90.00
_cell.angle_beta   90.00
_cell.angle_gamma   90.00
#
_symmetry.space_group_name_H-M   'P 1'
#
loop_
_entity.id
_entity.type
_entity.pdbx_description
1 polymer ?
#
loop_
_entity_poly.entity_id
_entity_poly.type
_entity_poly.pdbx_seq_one_letter_code
_entity_poly.pdbx_strand_id
1 'polypeptide(L)' 'MFAWFWLSGSGLAAWVAAQKNRGAVSWFLAALLISPVLCLLALAAVPPRREDFATERRR' A
#
# COMPACT_ATOMS: atom_id res chain seq x y z
N MET A 1 17.02 16.80 -1.99
CA MET A 1 15.80 16.96 -1.17
C MET A 1 14.59 16.24 -1.77
N PHE A 2 14.27 16.45 -3.05
CA PHE A 2 13.12 15.81 -3.73
C PHE A 2 13.14 14.27 -3.73
N ALA A 3 14.30 13.66 -4.02
CA ALA A 3 14.44 12.20 -4.05
C ALA A 3 14.16 11.54 -2.69
N TRP A 4 14.55 12.19 -1.59
CA TRP A 4 14.31 11.69 -0.24
C TRP A 4 12.81 11.71 0.10
N PHE A 5 12.13 12.80 -0.27
CA PHE A 5 10.68 12.93 -0.11
C PHE A 5 9.93 11.88 -0.95
N TRP A 6 10.43 11.59 -2.15
CA TRP A 6 9.88 10.58 -3.06
C TRP A 6 9.99 9.16 -2.50
N LEU A 7 11.18 8.82 -1.98
CA LEU A 7 11.45 7.53 -1.33
C LEU A 7 10.61 7.35 -0.06
N SER A 8 10.53 8.38 0.79
CA SER A 8 9.70 8.35 1.99
C SER A 8 8.21 8.20 1.67
N GLY A 9 7.70 8.90 0.65
CA GLY A 9 6.31 8.79 0.21
C GLY A 9 5.98 7.40 -0.37
N SER A 10 6.90 6.84 -1.16
CA SER A 10 6.73 5.50 -1.73
C SER A 10 6.76 4.42 -0.65
N GLY A 11 7.67 4.55 0.32
CA GLY A 11 7.72 3.67 1.49
C GLY A 11 6.45 3.73 2.34
N LEU A 12 5.89 4.93 2.53
CA LEU A 12 4.64 5.11 3.27
C LEU A 12 3.45 4.45 2.56
N ALA A 13 3.35 4.60 1.23
CA ALA A 13 2.31 3.93 0.44
C ALA A 13 2.41 2.40 0.53
N ALA A 14 3.63 1.85 0.46
CA ALA A 14 3.88 0.42 0.62
C ALA A 14 3.48 -0.08 2.01
N TRP A 15 3.81 0.68 3.06
CA TRP A 15 3.46 0.35 4.43
C TRP A 15 1.94 0.36 4.65
N VAL A 16 1.23 1.37 4.13
CA VAL A 16 -0.24 1.43 4.19
C VAL A 16 -0.88 0.28 3.40
N ALA A 17 -0.31 -0.10 2.25
CA ALA A 17 -0.76 -1.26 1.50
C ALA A 17 -0.53 -2.57 2.26
N ALA A 18 0.61 -2.72 2.95
CA ALA A 18 0.91 -3.87 3.80
C ALA A 18 -0.10 -3.98 4.95
N GLN A 19 -0.41 -2.86 5.63
CA GLN A 19 -1.42 -2.80 6.69
C GLN A 19 -2.83 -3.19 6.19
N LYS A 20 -3.12 -2.92 4.91
CA LYS A 20 -4.39 -3.27 4.27
C LYS A 20 -4.42 -4.68 3.68
N ASN A 21 -3.39 -5.49 3.95
CA ASN A 21 -3.23 -6.86 3.44
C ASN A 21 -3.30 -6.92 1.91
N ARG A 22 -2.69 -5.92 1.26
CA ARG A 22 -2.51 -5.84 -0.19
C ARG A 22 -1.03 -5.94 -0.54
N GLY A 23 -0.74 -6.25 -1.80
CA GLY A 23 0.63 -6.41 -2.29
C GLY A 23 1.48 -5.14 -2.08
N ALA A 24 2.18 -5.07 -0.95
CA ALA A 24 2.96 -3.91 -0.53
C ALA A 24 4.05 -3.53 -1.56
N VAL A 25 4.69 -4.55 -2.14
CA VAL A 25 5.71 -4.36 -3.18
C VAL A 25 5.11 -3.78 -4.46
N SER A 26 3.92 -4.22 -4.87
CA SER A 26 3.24 -3.69 -6.06
C SER A 26 2.86 -2.21 -5.88
N TRP A 27 2.38 -1.84 -4.69
CA TRP A 27 2.02 -0.46 -4.36
C TRP A 27 3.24 0.43 -4.15
N PHE A 28 4.35 -0.11 -3.64
CA PHE A 28 5.64 0.59 -3.58
C PHE A 28 6.12 0.98 -4.98
N LEU A 29 6.17 0.01 -5.91
CA LEU A 29 6.58 0.28 -7.29
C LEU A 29 5.62 1.26 -7.97
N ALA A 30 4.31 1.10 -7.80
CA ALA A 30 3.32 2.03 -8.35
C ALA A 30 3.50 3.46 -7.81
N ALA A 31 3.77 3.61 -6.51
CA ALA A 31 4.04 4.89 -5.88
C ALA A 31 5.34 5.52 -6.38
N LEU A 32 6.37 4.70 -6.62
CA LEU A 32 7.67 5.14 -7.13
C LEU A 32 7.60 5.60 -8.59
N LEU A 33 6.85 4.87 -9.43
CA LEU A 33 6.73 5.08 -10.88
C LEU A 33 5.72 6.18 -11.26
N ILE A 34 4.59 6.28 -10.56
CA ILE A 34 3.52 7.22 -10.91
C ILE A 34 3.64 8.48 -10.04
N SER A 35 3.27 8.36 -8.78
CA SER A 35 3.36 9.43 -7.78
C SER A 35 2.95 8.87 -6.41
N PRO A 36 3.75 9.10 -5.36
CA PRO A 36 3.44 8.59 -4.03
C PRO A 36 2.15 9.18 -3.45
N VAL A 37 1.82 10.43 -3.81
CA VAL A 37 0.60 11.11 -3.35
C VAL A 37 -0.67 10.46 -3.92
N LEU A 38 -0.66 10.15 -5.21
CA LEU A 38 -1.79 9.47 -5.86
C LEU A 38 -2.00 8.07 -5.30
N CYS A 39 -0.91 7.33 -5.05
CA CYS A 39 -1.01 6.01 -4.42
C CYS A 39 -1.59 6.07 -3.00
N LEU A 40 -1.20 7.06 -2.19
CA LEU A 40 -1.77 7.27 -0.85
C LEU A 40 -3.27 7.62 -0.92
N LEU A 41 -3.68 8.47 -1.85
CA LEU A 41 -5.10 8.79 -2.07
C LEU A 41 -5.90 7.56 -2.49
N ALA A 42 -5.36 6.76 -3.41
CA ALA A 42 -6.00 5.51 -3.82
C ALA A 42 -6.11 4.51 -2.65
N LEU A 43 -5.05 4.37 -1.84
CA LEU A 43 -5.07 3.52 -0.64
C LEU A 43 -6.03 4.04 0.44
N ALA A 44 -6.19 5.36 0.56
CA ALA A 44 -7.18 5.96 1.46
C ALA A 44 -8.61 5.63 1.02
N ALA A 45 -8.89 5.68 -0.29
CA ALA A 45 -10.20 5.32 -0.85
C ALA A 45 -10.49 3.81 -0.81
N VAL A 46 -9.46 2.97 -0.88
CA VAL A 46 -9.60 1.51 -0.91
C VAL A 46 -9.71 0.93 0.51
N PRO A 47 -10.81 0.25 0.87
CA PRO A 47 -10.94 -0.41 2.18
C PRO A 47 -9.98 -1.61 2.32
N PRO A 48 -9.55 -1.94 3.55
CA PRO A 48 -8.68 -3.09 3.80
C PRO A 48 -9.33 -4.40 3.33
N ARG A 49 -8.54 -5.29 2.73
CA ARG A 49 -9.02 -6.58 2.24
C ARG A 49 -9.12 -7.53 3.45
N ARG A 50 -10.32 -7.70 4.01
CA ARG A 50 -10.64 -8.67 5.08
C ARG A 50 -10.63 -10.10 4.51
N GLU A 51 -9.47 -10.67 4.21
CA GLU A 51 -9.40 -12.06 3.70
C GLU A 51 -8.74 -13.07 4.66
N ASP A 52 -8.22 -12.65 5.82
CA ASP A 52 -7.54 -13.61 6.74
C ASP A 52 -8.44 -14.34 7.76
N PHE A 53 -9.70 -13.95 7.95
CA PHE A 53 -10.55 -14.63 8.96
C PHE A 53 -11.45 -15.75 8.42
N ALA A 54 -11.47 -16.00 7.11
CA ALA A 54 -12.37 -16.99 6.52
C ALA A 54 -11.77 -18.39 6.38
N THR A 55 -10.43 -18.52 6.40
CA THR A 55 -9.76 -19.80 6.13
C THR A 55 -9.56 -20.66 7.38
N GLU A 56 -9.57 -20.06 8.58
CA GLU A 56 -9.36 -20.77 9.85
C GLU A 56 -10.63 -21.49 10.37
N ARG A 57 -11.85 -21.18 9.88
CA ARG A 57 -13.09 -21.85 10.32
C ARG A 57 -13.47 -23.11 9.53
N ARG A 58 -12.59 -23.58 8.63
CA ARG A 58 -12.83 -24.74 7.78
C ARG A 58 -11.80 -25.87 7.96
N ARG A 59 -11.09 -25.89 9.09
CA ARG A 59 -10.33 -27.05 9.55
C ARG A 59 -10.92 -27.57 10.86
#